data_AF-A0A818FDW0-F1
#
_entry.id   AF-A0A818FDW0-F1
#
_cell.length_a   1.000
_cell.length_b   1.000
_cell.length_c   1.000
_cell.angle_alpha   90.00
_cell.angle_beta   90.00
_cell.angle_gamma   90.00
#
_symmetry.space_group_name_H-M   'P 1'
#
loop_
_entity.id
_entity.type
_entity.pdbx_description
1 polymer ?
#
loop_
_entity_poly.entity_id
_entity_poly.type
_entity_poly.pdbx_seq_one_letter_code
_entity_poly.pdbx_strand_id
1 'polypeptide(L)' 'VLVSIQSLIFVSEPYFNQPGYEHTRGTPTGTAQSLEYDDNIRQATVRWAMLEQLPNPP' A
#
# COMPACT_ATOMS: atom_id res chain seq x y z
N VAL A 1 3.97 10.54 16.26
CA VAL A 1 3.00 9.66 15.55
C VAL A 1 3.01 9.89 14.04
N LEU A 2 2.81 11.12 13.54
CA LEU A 2 2.71 11.36 12.08
C LEU A 2 3.90 10.84 11.26
N VAL A 3 5.13 11.07 11.72
CA VAL A 3 6.34 10.54 11.07
C VAL A 3 6.31 9.02 11.01
N SER A 4 5.88 8.35 12.09
CA SER A 4 5.77 6.89 12.12
C SER A 4 4.73 6.35 11.12
N ILE A 5 3.62 7.06 10.89
CA ILE A 5 2.65 6.68 9.85
C ILE A 5 3.30 6.72 8.47
N GLN A 6 3.97 7.83 8.14
CA GLN A 6 4.65 7.98 6.87
C GLN A 6 5.77 6.93 6.70
N SER A 7 6.57 6.70 7.73
CA SER A 7 7.74 5.83 7.64
C SER A 7 7.43 4.34 7.68
N LEU A 8 6.33 3.92 8.31
CA LEU A 8 6.03 2.50 8.54
C LEU A 8 4.80 2.00 7.79
N ILE A 9 3.84 2.87 7.47
CA ILE A 9 2.57 2.47 6.85
C ILE A 9 2.55 2.82 5.36
N PHE A 10 2.88 4.06 4.99
CA PHE A 10 2.89 4.52 3.59
C PHE A 10 4.23 4.28 2.89
N VAL A 11 4.58 3.00 2.75
CA VAL A 11 5.83 2.53 2.12
C VAL A 11 5.57 1.97 0.71
N SER A 12 6.64 1.72 -0.05
CA SER A 12 6.57 1.31 -1.46
C SER A 12 6.06 -0.12 -1.70
N GLU A 13 6.21 -1.03 -0.73
CA GLU A 13 5.74 -2.41 -0.84
C GLU A 13 4.93 -2.78 0.43
N PRO A 14 3.73 -2.21 0.59
CA PRO A 14 2.93 -2.37 1.81
C PRO A 14 2.51 -3.82 2.07
N TYR A 15 2.49 -4.67 1.03
CA TYR A 15 2.26 -6.11 1.17
C TYR A 15 3.15 -6.78 2.22
N PHE A 16 4.43 -6.39 2.30
CA PHE A 16 5.39 -6.98 3.24
C PHE A 16 5.29 -6.42 4.66
N ASN A 17 4.37 -5.49 4.94
CA ASN A 17 4.07 -5.11 6.33
C ASN A 17 3.24 -6.19 7.05
N GLN A 18 2.71 -7.18 6.31
CA GLN A 18 2.00 -8.30 6.90
C GLN A 18 2.98 -9.26 7.60
N PRO A 19 2.79 -9.56 8.89
CA PRO A 19 3.70 -10.45 9.62
C PRO A 19 3.84 -11.80 8.93
N GLY A 20 5.10 -12.18 8.71
CA GLY A 20 5.44 -13.44 8.09
C GLY A 20 5.36 -13.41 6.57
N TYR A 21 5.17 -12.27 5.89
CA TYR A 21 5.27 -12.20 4.43
C TYR A 21 6.69 -11.84 3.97
N GLU A 22 7.53 -11.33 4.88
CA GLU A 22 8.89 -10.87 4.61
C GLU A 22 9.79 -11.99 4.06
N HIS A 23 9.53 -13.25 4.44
CA HIS A 23 10.29 -14.41 3.95
C HIS A 23 10.12 -14.66 2.44
N THR A 24 9.05 -14.14 1.83
CA THR A 24 8.80 -14.25 0.39
C THR A 24 9.40 -13.09 -0.40
N ARG A 25 9.92 -12.06 0.27
CA ARG A 25 10.49 -10.88 -0.39
C ARG A 25 11.69 -11.28 -1.25
N GLY A 26 11.75 -10.76 -2.48
CA GLY A 26 12.77 -11.09 -3.47
C GLY A 26 12.55 -12.42 -4.20
N THR A 27 11.52 -13.20 -3.84
CA THR A 27 11.09 -14.34 -4.65
C THR A 27 10.13 -13.89 -5.76
N PRO A 28 10.09 -14.58 -6.92
CA PRO A 28 9.15 -14.25 -7.99
C PRO A 28 7.68 -14.23 -7.52
N THR A 29 7.31 -15.19 -6.67
CA THR A 29 5.96 -15.28 -6.09
C THR A 29 5.65 -14.08 -5.21
N GLY A 30 6.55 -13.72 -4.28
CA GLY A 30 6.35 -12.57 -3.40
C GLY A 30 6.30 -11.25 -4.17
N THR A 31 7.12 -11.10 -5.22
CA THR A 31 7.05 -9.93 -6.12
C THR A 31 5.72 -9.84 -6.84
N ALA A 32 5.22 -10.95 -7.40
CA ALA A 32 3.92 -10.98 -8.08
C ALA A 32 2.77 -10.60 -7.13
N GLN A 33 2.77 -11.15 -5.91
CA GLN A 33 1.76 -10.84 -4.88
C GLN A 33 1.83 -9.38 -4.43
N SER A 34 3.04 -8.83 -4.23
CA SER A 34 3.19 -7.42 -3.87
C SER A 34 2.70 -6.48 -4.99
N LEU A 35 2.92 -6.83 -6.26
CA LEU A 35 2.44 -6.04 -7.39
C LEU A 35 0.91 -6.05 -7.49
N GLU A 36 0.28 -7.21 -7.33
CA GLU A 36 -1.18 -7.32 -7.31
C GLU A 36 -1.78 -6.49 -6.16
N TYR A 37 -1.14 -6.54 -4.99
CA TYR A 37 -1.54 -5.74 -3.83
C TYR A 37 -1.42 -4.24 -4.12
N ASP A 38 -0.31 -3.80 -4.73
CA ASP A 38 -0.10 -2.41 -5.10
C ASP A 38 -1.16 -1.89 -6.06
N ASP A 39 -1.57 -2.68 -7.04
CA ASP A 39 -2.57 -2.26 -8.03
C ASP A 39 -3.93 -1.98 -7.40
N ASN A 40 -4.34 -2.81 -6.44
CA ASN A 40 -5.53 -2.57 -5.65
C ASN A 40 -5.41 -1.28 -4.81
N ILE A 41 -4.26 -1.06 -4.16
CA ILE A 41 -4.03 0.16 -3.37
C ILE A 41 -4.03 1.41 -4.26
N ARG A 42 -3.36 1.38 -5.43
CA ARG A 42 -3.33 2.50 -6.38
C ARG A 42 -4.74 2.88 -6.84
N GLN A 43 -5.56 1.90 -7.20
CA GLN A 43 -6.95 2.15 -7.57
C GLN A 43 -7.74 2.76 -6.40
N ALA A 44 -7.57 2.23 -5.19
CA ALA A 44 -8.24 2.74 -4.00
C ALA A 44 -7.79 4.16 -3.63
N THR A 45 -6.50 4.48 -3.77
CA THR A 45 -5.96 5.83 -3.55
C THR A 45 -6.59 6.83 -4.50
N VAL A 46 -6.63 6.53 -5.81
CA VAL A 46 -7.27 7.42 -6.78
C VAL A 46 -8.74 7.62 -6.45
N ARG A 47 -9.48 6.53 -6.19
CA ARG A 47 -10.91 6.62 -5.90
C ARG A 47 -11.18 7.39 -4.62
N TRP A 48 -10.67 6.94 -3.48
CA TRP A 48 -11.09 7.41 -2.16
C TRP A 48 -10.27 8.58 -1.64
N ALA A 49 -8.96 8.59 -1.89
CA ALA A 49 -8.07 9.62 -1.37
C ALA A 49 -7.91 10.81 -2.34
N MET A 50 -8.40 10.72 -3.58
CA MET A 50 -8.38 11.83 -4.53
C MET A 50 -9.79 12.18 -5.01
N LEU A 51 -10.45 11.30 -5.78
CA LEU A 51 -11.71 11.63 -6.46
C LEU A 51 -12.84 11.96 -5.49
N GLU A 52 -12.99 11.18 -4.42
CA GLU A 52 -14.06 11.40 -3.42
C GLU A 52 -13.76 12.57 -2.47
N GLN A 53 -12.48 12.92 -2.30
CA GLN A 53 -12.07 14.08 -1.49
C GLN A 53 -12.40 15.42 -2.16
N LEU A 54 -12.42 15.48 -3.49
CA LEU A 54 -12.70 16.72 -4.24
C LEU A 54 -14.13 17.26 -4.00
N PRO A 55 -15.21 16.47 -4.16
CA PRO A 55 -16.56 16.93 -3.88
C PRO A 55 -16.91 16.91 -2.38
N ASN A 56 -16.22 16.10 -1.56
CA ASN A 56 -16.49 15.95 -0.12
C ASN A 56 -15.24 16.27 0.73
N PRO A 57 -14.74 17.52 0.71
CA PRO A 57 -13.62 17.90 1.56
C PRO A 57 -14.05 17.90 3.05
N PRO A 58 -13.10 17.65 3.97
CA PRO A 58 -13.35 17.69 5.41
C PRO A 58 -13.71 19.08 5.94
#